data_AF-A0A4Q6ATG8-F1
#
_entry.id   AF-A0A4Q6ATG8-F1
#
_cell.length_a   1.000
_cell.length_b   1.000
_cell.length_c   1.000
_cell.angle_alpha   90.00
_cell.angle_beta   90.00
_cell.angle_gamma   90.00
#
_symmetry.space_group_name_H-M   'P 1'
#
loop_
_entity.id
_entity.type
_entity.pdbx_description
1 polymer ?
#
loop_
_entity_poly.entity_id
_entity_poly.type
_entity_poly.pdbx_seq_one_letter_code
_entity_poly.pdbx_strand_id
1 'polypeptide(L)'
;NKEGEYKPENIAWHEENNTYLFSYGLGSLIVLIGVLIALYPVWPGVSAVGSLLAFLMSFVTLSFLITTPETWVQPLGDAEYGFPYLNAAGRLVVKDVIMMGAALVTMAQAAKKQVGRKTPSRLKRVYA
;
A
#
# COMPACT_ATOMS: atom_id res chain seq x y z
N ASN A 1 23.24 -0.11 -9.70
CA ASN A 1 23.28 -1.58 -9.86
C ASN A 1 22.35 -1.97 -10.98
N LYS A 2 22.82 -2.76 -11.97
CA LYS A 2 21.88 -3.31 -12.95
C LYS A 2 21.06 -4.39 -12.25
N GLU A 3 19.75 -4.42 -12.50
CA GLU A 3 18.90 -5.45 -11.91
C GLU A 3 19.36 -6.85 -12.34
N GLY A 4 19.39 -7.80 -11.40
CA GLY A 4 19.83 -9.18 -11.63
C GLY A 4 21.35 -9.40 -11.73
N GLU A 5 22.16 -8.33 -11.67
CA GLU A 5 23.62 -8.42 -11.71
C GLU A 5 24.18 -8.91 -10.35
N TYR A 6 24.95 -10.00 -10.36
CA TYR A 6 25.61 -10.50 -9.14
C TYR A 6 26.76 -9.55 -8.73
N LYS A 7 26.60 -8.91 -7.58
CA LYS A 7 27.59 -7.97 -7.02
C LYS A 7 27.83 -8.26 -5.53
N PRO A 8 28.90 -8.99 -5.18
CA PRO A 8 29.12 -9.45 -3.80
C PRO A 8 29.29 -8.29 -2.81
N GLU A 9 29.90 -7.17 -3.22
CA GLU A 9 30.07 -5.98 -2.38
C GLU A 9 28.73 -5.37 -1.93
N ASN A 10 27.73 -5.34 -2.82
CA ASN A 10 26.39 -4.84 -2.45
C ASN A 10 25.69 -5.79 -1.50
N ILE A 11 25.85 -7.10 -1.71
CA ILE A 11 25.23 -8.12 -0.84
C ILE A 11 25.80 -7.98 0.57
N ALA A 12 27.12 -7.89 0.71
CA ALA A 12 27.78 -7.68 1.99
C ALA A 12 27.31 -6.38 2.67
N TRP A 13 27.16 -5.30 1.91
CA TRP A 13 26.61 -4.05 2.44
C TRP A 13 25.17 -4.21 2.95
N HIS A 14 24.31 -4.92 2.21
CA HIS A 14 22.93 -5.19 2.61
C HIS A 14 22.83 -6.09 3.86
N GLU A 15 23.74 -7.04 4.01
CA GLU A 15 23.86 -7.90 5.20
C GLU A 15 24.30 -7.09 6.42
N GLU A 16 25.37 -6.30 6.29
CA GLU A 16 25.88 -5.44 7.37
C GLU A 16 24.85 -4.40 7.84
N ASN A 17 24.09 -3.84 6.90
CA ASN A 17 23.07 -2.82 7.19
C ASN A 17 21.67 -3.39 7.48
N ASN A 18 21.53 -4.72 7.58
CA ASN A 18 20.27 -5.41 7.90
C ASN A 18 19.09 -5.07 6.97
N THR A 19 19.35 -4.65 5.73
CA THR A 19 18.27 -4.24 4.82
C THR A 19 17.42 -5.43 4.38
N TYR A 20 18.00 -6.64 4.32
CA TYR A 20 17.23 -7.86 4.04
C TYR A 20 16.18 -8.14 5.09
N LEU A 21 16.51 -7.96 6.38
CA LEU A 21 15.55 -8.14 7.47
C LEU A 21 14.38 -7.15 7.35
N PHE A 22 14.69 -5.89 7.04
CA PHE A 22 13.66 -4.89 6.77
C PHE A 22 12.78 -5.29 5.59
N SER A 23 13.37 -5.76 4.47
CA SER A 23 12.62 -6.23 3.31
C SER A 23 11.70 -7.41 3.62
N TYR A 24 12.17 -8.39 4.40
CA TYR A 24 11.34 -9.52 4.83
C TYR A 24 10.19 -9.09 5.74
N GLY A 25 10.45 -8.18 6.69
CA GLY A 25 9.43 -7.64 7.59
C GLY A 25 8.35 -6.87 6.84
N LEU A 26 8.76 -5.96 5.95
CA LEU A 26 7.86 -5.16 5.13
C LEU A 26 7.06 -6.04 4.16
N GLY A 27 7.70 -7.02 3.50
CA GLY A 27 7.03 -7.97 2.63
C GLY A 27 5.98 -8.81 3.37
N SER A 28 6.33 -9.30 4.56
CA SER A 28 5.40 -10.07 5.41
C SER A 28 4.19 -9.24 5.84
N LEU A 29 4.41 -7.96 6.19
CA LEU A 29 3.33 -7.03 6.52
C LEU A 29 2.38 -6.81 5.34
N ILE A 30 2.90 -6.66 4.12
CA ILE A 30 2.07 -6.49 2.91
C ILE A 30 1.21 -7.73 2.68
N VAL A 31 1.78 -8.93 2.79
CA VAL A 31 1.03 -10.18 2.64
C VAL A 31 -0.06 -10.28 3.71
N LEU A 32 0.25 -9.94 4.96
CA LEU A 32 -0.72 -9.92 6.04
C LEU A 32 -1.88 -8.96 5.73
N ILE A 33 -1.61 -7.74 5.27
CA ILE A 33 -2.65 -6.78 4.87
C ILE A 33 -3.55 -7.38 3.78
N GLY A 34 -2.97 -8.02 2.76
CA GLY A 34 -3.72 -8.72 1.70
C GLY A 34 -4.62 -9.82 2.25
N VAL A 35 -4.11 -10.64 3.18
CA VAL A 35 -4.90 -11.68 3.86
C VAL A 35 -6.05 -11.08 4.66
N LEU A 36 -5.80 -10.01 5.43
CA LEU A 36 -6.86 -9.34 6.20
C LEU A 36 -7.99 -8.86 5.29
N ILE A 37 -7.66 -8.22 4.15
CA ILE A 37 -8.65 -7.79 3.16
C ILE A 37 -9.43 -8.99 2.60
N ALA A 38 -8.74 -10.08 2.25
CA ALA A 38 -9.34 -11.30 1.69
C ALA A 38 -10.34 -11.98 2.65
N LEU A 39 -10.25 -11.74 3.96
CA LEU A 39 -11.20 -12.26 4.95
C LEU A 39 -12.60 -11.60 4.90
N TYR A 40 -12.85 -10.68 3.96
CA TYR A 40 -14.14 -10.01 3.75
C TYR A 40 -15.39 -10.93 3.78
N PRO A 41 -15.38 -12.14 3.18
CA PRO A 41 -16.56 -13.01 3.20
C PRO A 41 -16.93 -13.45 4.61
N VAL A 42 -15.92 -13.80 5.42
CA VAL A 42 -16.08 -14.43 6.75
C VAL A 42 -16.13 -13.37 7.86
N TRP A 43 -15.17 -12.45 7.89
CA TRP A 43 -15.02 -11.40 8.89
C TRP A 43 -14.89 -10.00 8.26
N PRO A 44 -16.02 -9.37 7.87
CA PRO A 44 -16.02 -8.05 7.24
C PRO A 44 -15.36 -6.96 8.10
N GLY A 45 -15.48 -7.02 9.43
CA GLY A 45 -14.79 -6.09 10.31
C GLY A 45 -13.26 -6.16 10.22
N VAL A 46 -12.70 -7.36 10.12
CA VAL A 46 -11.24 -7.58 9.97
C VAL A 46 -10.78 -7.10 8.60
N SER A 47 -11.57 -7.39 7.56
CA SER A 47 -11.32 -6.87 6.22
C SER A 47 -11.33 -5.35 6.15
N ALA A 48 -12.24 -4.68 6.87
CA ALA A 48 -12.24 -3.21 6.95
C ALA A 48 -10.92 -2.66 7.56
N VAL A 49 -10.37 -3.33 8.58
CA VAL A 49 -9.05 -2.98 9.15
C VAL A 49 -7.94 -3.21 8.13
N GLY A 50 -7.95 -4.35 7.42
CA GLY A 50 -7.00 -4.62 6.34
C GLY A 50 -7.04 -3.55 5.26
N SER A 51 -8.23 -3.16 4.82
CA SER A 51 -8.41 -2.10 3.82
C SER A 51 -7.94 -0.74 4.33
N LEU A 52 -8.15 -0.42 5.62
CA LEU A 52 -7.60 0.80 6.23
C LEU A 52 -6.07 0.80 6.23
N LEU A 53 -5.45 -0.33 6.59
CA LEU A 53 -3.99 -0.46 6.57
C LEU A 53 -3.42 -0.31 5.15
N ALA A 54 -4.08 -0.90 4.15
CA ALA A 54 -3.70 -0.71 2.75
C ALA A 54 -3.84 0.76 2.30
N PHE A 55 -4.90 1.44 2.70
CA PHE A 55 -5.07 2.87 2.42
C PHE A 55 -3.92 3.69 3.03
N LEU A 56 -3.60 3.48 4.30
CA LEU A 56 -2.52 4.19 4.99
C LEU A 56 -1.16 3.92 4.34
N MET A 57 -0.89 2.66 3.97
CA MET A 57 0.34 2.28 3.27
C MET A 57 0.47 3.01 1.93
N SER A 58 -0.59 3.01 1.10
CA SER A 58 -0.57 3.72 -0.18
C SER A 58 -0.48 5.23 0.00
N PHE A 59 -1.14 5.79 1.03
CA PHE A 59 -1.04 7.22 1.36
C PHE A 59 0.39 7.62 1.73
N VAL A 60 1.05 6.84 2.61
CA VAL A 60 2.46 7.06 2.97
C VAL A 60 3.35 6.97 1.73
N THR A 61 3.12 5.97 0.88
CA THR A 61 3.94 5.78 -0.33
C THR A 61 3.77 6.93 -1.31
N LEU A 62 2.52 7.36 -1.57
CA LEU A 62 2.24 8.51 -2.43
C LEU A 62 2.78 9.83 -1.88
N SER A 63 2.92 9.95 -0.55
CA SER A 63 3.51 11.14 0.05
C SER A 63 4.94 11.40 -0.43
N PHE A 64 5.68 10.36 -0.84
CA PHE A 64 7.05 10.49 -1.37
C PHE A 64 7.12 11.30 -2.66
N LEU A 65 6.05 11.37 -3.46
CA LEU A 65 6.02 12.26 -4.63
C LEU A 65 6.17 13.73 -4.23
N ILE A 66 5.77 14.08 -3.01
CA ILE A 66 5.82 15.44 -2.47
C ILE A 66 7.04 15.61 -1.57
N THR A 67 7.31 14.64 -0.69
CA THR A 67 8.34 14.76 0.34
C THR A 67 9.73 14.32 -0.12
N THR A 68 9.84 13.63 -1.25
CA THR A 68 11.09 13.06 -1.77
C THR A 68 11.35 13.59 -3.17
N PRO A 69 12.07 14.72 -3.33
CA PRO A 69 12.36 15.30 -4.65
C PRO A 69 13.11 14.36 -5.59
N GLU A 70 13.78 13.35 -5.04
CA GLU A 70 14.49 12.27 -5.75
C GLU A 70 13.55 11.33 -6.51
N THR A 71 12.22 11.43 -6.33
CA THR A 71 11.24 10.70 -7.15
C THR A 71 11.06 11.32 -8.54
N TRP A 72 11.50 12.56 -8.72
CA TRP A 72 11.50 13.29 -9.99
C TRP A 72 12.85 13.15 -10.71
N VAL A 73 12.86 13.33 -12.02
CA VAL A 73 14.09 13.36 -12.81
C VAL A 73 14.97 14.53 -12.35
N GLN A 74 16.22 14.23 -12.01
CA GLN A 74 17.17 15.21 -11.47
C GLN A 74 17.80 16.05 -12.59
N PRO A 75 18.16 17.32 -12.32
CA PRO A 75 18.76 18.22 -13.31
C PRO A 75 20.23 17.84 -13.58
N LEU A 76 20.44 16.78 -14.36
CA LEU A 76 21.78 16.26 -14.73
C LEU A 76 22.29 16.77 -16.08
N GLY A 77 21.73 17.88 -16.58
CA GLY A 77 22.12 18.53 -17.84
C GLY A 77 21.13 18.36 -19.00
N ASP A 78 20.00 17.69 -18.77
CA ASP A 78 18.87 17.63 -19.72
C ASP A 78 17.87 18.77 -19.46
N ALA A 79 17.07 19.12 -20.47
CA ALA A 79 15.97 20.09 -20.36
C ALA A 79 14.71 19.49 -19.71
N GLU A 80 14.56 18.15 -19.77
CA GLU A 80 13.41 17.42 -19.20
C GLU A 80 13.71 16.94 -17.77
N TYR A 81 13.57 17.84 -16.79
CA TYR A 81 13.79 17.53 -15.38
C TYR A 81 12.70 18.13 -14.48
N GLY A 82 12.59 17.62 -13.25
CA GLY A 82 11.57 18.04 -12.29
C GLY A 82 10.16 17.61 -12.67
N PHE A 83 9.14 18.24 -12.06
CA PHE A 83 7.74 17.95 -12.37
C PHE A 83 7.42 18.33 -13.82
N PRO A 84 6.74 17.47 -14.62
CA PRO A 84 6.04 16.22 -14.26
C PRO A 84 6.83 14.91 -14.54
N TYR A 85 8.15 14.98 -14.74
CA TYR A 85 8.98 13.84 -15.16
C TYR A 85 9.36 12.93 -14.00
N LEU A 86 8.85 11.69 -14.00
CA LEU A 86 9.13 10.69 -12.97
C LEU A 86 10.30 9.79 -13.34
N ASN A 87 11.22 9.60 -12.39
CA ASN A 87 12.24 8.58 -12.53
C ASN A 87 11.68 7.18 -12.27
N ALA A 88 12.54 6.15 -12.27
CA ALA A 88 12.11 4.78 -12.04
C ALA A 88 11.37 4.59 -10.71
N ALA A 89 11.87 5.19 -9.62
CA ALA A 89 11.25 5.10 -8.30
C ALA A 89 9.89 5.84 -8.26
N GLY A 90 9.82 7.05 -8.80
CA GLY A 90 8.57 7.82 -8.87
C GLY A 90 7.47 7.10 -9.64
N ARG A 91 7.81 6.41 -10.74
CA ARG A 91 6.85 5.58 -11.49
C ARG A 91 6.33 4.39 -10.68
N LEU A 92 7.17 3.78 -9.84
CA LEU A 92 6.74 2.69 -8.96
C LEU A 92 5.78 3.17 -7.87
N VAL A 93 5.89 4.42 -7.43
CA VAL A 93 5.03 5.00 -6.39
C VAL A 93 3.65 5.37 -6.93
N VAL A 94 3.57 5.95 -8.14
CA VAL A 94 2.30 6.43 -8.72
C VAL A 94 1.24 5.34 -8.85
N LYS A 95 1.63 4.07 -9.04
CA LYS A 95 0.68 2.95 -9.13
C LYS A 95 -0.23 2.84 -7.90
N ASP A 96 0.26 3.30 -6.73
CA ASP A 96 -0.43 3.15 -5.46
C ASP A 96 -1.68 4.04 -5.37
N VAL A 97 -1.89 4.98 -6.28
CA VAL A 97 -3.17 5.72 -6.42
C VAL A 97 -4.34 4.74 -6.60
N ILE A 98 -4.15 3.70 -7.41
CA ILE A 98 -5.18 2.69 -7.68
C ILE A 98 -5.46 1.89 -6.41
N MET A 99 -4.41 1.49 -5.69
CA MET A 99 -4.55 0.77 -4.42
C MET A 99 -5.26 1.61 -3.36
N MET A 100 -4.92 2.90 -3.24
CA MET A 100 -5.55 3.83 -2.31
C MET A 100 -7.06 3.95 -2.58
N GLY A 101 -7.45 4.10 -3.85
CA GLY A 101 -8.86 4.16 -4.25
C GLY A 101 -9.62 2.85 -3.96
N ALA A 102 -9.03 1.70 -4.32
CA ALA A 102 -9.62 0.40 -4.06
C ALA A 102 -9.76 0.11 -2.54
N ALA A 103 -8.77 0.51 -1.75
CA ALA A 103 -8.77 0.37 -0.30
C ALA A 103 -9.92 1.16 0.35
N LEU A 104 -10.18 2.39 -0.09
CA LEU A 104 -11.33 3.17 0.40
C LEU A 104 -12.67 2.49 0.10
N VAL A 105 -12.86 2.01 -1.13
CA VAL A 105 -14.11 1.35 -1.54
C VAL A 105 -14.33 0.06 -0.78
N THR A 106 -13.30 -0.79 -0.68
CA THR A 106 -13.39 -2.06 0.04
C THR A 106 -13.61 -1.85 1.54
N MET A 107 -12.96 -0.85 2.15
CA MET A 107 -13.18 -0.47 3.54
C MET A 107 -14.63 -0.05 3.78
N ALA A 108 -15.21 0.81 2.93
CA ALA A 108 -16.59 1.25 3.06
C ALA A 108 -17.59 0.10 2.93
N GLN A 109 -17.36 -0.81 1.97
CA GLN A 109 -18.18 -2.01 1.78
C GLN A 109 -18.10 -2.96 2.99
N ALA A 110 -16.89 -3.22 3.48
CA ALA A 110 -16.60 -4.07 4.64
C ALA A 110 -17.23 -3.51 5.93
N ALA A 111 -17.08 -2.21 6.16
CA ALA A 111 -17.69 -1.52 7.30
C ALA A 111 -19.23 -1.58 7.24
N LYS A 112 -19.84 -1.30 6.08
CA LYS A 112 -21.29 -1.39 5.88
C LYS A 112 -21.82 -2.80 6.17
N LYS A 113 -21.15 -3.83 5.67
CA LYS A 113 -21.52 -5.24 5.92
C LYS A 113 -21.39 -5.60 7.40
N GLN A 114 -20.35 -5.11 8.09
CA GLN A 114 -20.15 -5.35 9.51
C GLN A 114 -21.20 -4.67 10.39
N VAL A 115 -21.56 -3.42 10.09
CA VAL A 115 -22.64 -2.71 10.78
C VAL A 115 -23.98 -3.42 10.56
N GLY A 116 -24.29 -3.82 9.32
CA GLY A 116 -25.50 -4.57 9.00
C GLY A 116 -25.62 -5.92 9.72
N ARG A 117 -24.49 -6.58 10.04
CA ARG A 117 -24.47 -7.77 10.89
C ARG A 117 -24.82 -7.49 12.36
N LYS A 118 -24.48 -6.31 12.86
CA LYS A 118 -24.70 -5.92 14.27
C LYS A 118 -26.11 -5.39 14.53
N THR A 119 -26.78 -4.83 13.53
CA THR A 119 -28.17 -4.37 13.67
C THR A 119 -29.12 -5.58 13.73
N PRO A 120 -29.73 -5.91 14.89
CA PRO A 120 -30.66 -7.01 14.96
C PRO A 120 -31.90 -6.69 14.13
N SER A 121 -32.48 -7.72 13.52
CA SER A 121 -33.76 -7.70 12.78
C SER A 121 -34.98 -7.42 13.67
N ARG A 122 -34.90 -6.47 14.60
CA ARG A 122 -36.00 -6.04 15.48
C ARG A 122 -36.99 -5.11 14.79
N LEU A 123 -36.61 -4.46 13.68
CA LEU A 123 -37.48 -3.52 12.96
C LEU A 123 -38.37 -4.17 11.88
N LYS A 124 -38.07 -5.40 11.43
CA LYS A 124 -38.91 -6.10 10.43
C LYS A 124 -40.18 -6.73 11.02
N ARG A 125 -40.34 -6.74 12.34
CA ARG A 125 -41.47 -7.41 13.03
C ARG A 125 -42.52 -6.44 13.58
N VAL A 126 -42.34 -5.12 13.44
CA VAL A 126 -43.25 -4.09 13.97
C VAL A 126 -44.19 -3.55 12.88
N TYR A 127 -43.97 -3.92 11.61
CA TYR A 127 -44.78 -3.51 10.46
C TYR A 127 -45.33 -4.69 9.64
N ALA A 128 -45.37 -5.88 10.24
CA ALA A 128 -46.01 -7.08 9.67
C ALA A 128 -47.05 -7.58 10.67
#